data_AF-A0A2G2ZJ67-F1
#
_entry.id   AF-A0A2G2ZJ67-F1
#
_cell.length_a   1.000
_cell.length_b   1.000
_cell.length_c   1.000
_cell.angle_alpha   90.00
_cell.angle_beta   90.00
_cell.angle_gamma   90.00
#
_symmetry.space_group_name_H-M   'P 1'
#
loop_
_entity.id
_entity.type
_entity.pdbx_description
1 polymer ?
#
loop_
_entity_poly.entity_id
_entity_poly.type
_entity_poly.pdbx_seq_one_letter_code
_entity_poly.pdbx_strand_id
1 'polypeptide(L)'
;MQKIWKSFQALGSIAFAYTYSLILIEIQDTLKSPPAEAKTMKKATLVSVAATTVFYMLCGCFGYAAFGFGFYNPYWLLDIANVAIVVHLVGAYQVFCQPLFAFVEKTAAEWYPDS
;
A
#
# COMPACT_ATOMS: atom_id res chain seq x y z
N MET A 1 14.97 23.90 -12.06
CA MET A 1 14.82 22.50 -12.52
C MET A 1 14.83 21.50 -11.36
N GLN A 2 15.85 21.48 -10.49
CA GLN A 2 15.94 20.53 -9.37
C GLN A 2 14.76 20.55 -8.38
N LYS A 3 14.26 21.73 -7.99
CA LYS A 3 13.07 21.84 -7.11
C LYS A 3 11.83 21.20 -7.75
N ILE A 4 11.59 21.49 -9.03
CA ILE A 4 10.48 20.92 -9.80
C ILE A 4 10.60 19.39 -9.87
N TRP A 5 11.78 18.88 -10.18
CA TRP A 5 12.05 17.44 -10.20
C TRP A 5 11.77 16.76 -8.85
N LYS A 6 12.26 17.34 -7.75
CA LYS A 6 12.02 16.83 -6.39
C LYS A 6 10.53 16.86 -6.01
N SER A 7 9.79 17.89 -6.43
CA SER A 7 8.34 17.93 -6.25
C SER A 7 7.64 16.79 -6.98
N PHE A 8 8.01 16.49 -8.23
CA PHE A 8 7.46 15.34 -8.96
C PHE A 8 7.83 14.00 -8.33
N GLN A 9 9.05 13.86 -7.81
CA GLN A 9 9.46 12.66 -7.08
C GLN A 9 8.64 12.45 -5.81
N ALA A 10 8.36 13.53 -5.06
CA ALA A 10 7.49 13.47 -3.89
C ALA A 10 6.05 13.07 -4.27
N LEU A 11 5.49 13.66 -5.34
CA LEU A 11 4.18 13.28 -5.86
C LEU A 11 4.13 11.81 -6.32
N GLY A 12 5.17 11.33 -7.01
CA GLY A 12 5.29 9.93 -7.42
C GLY A 12 5.34 8.98 -6.21
N SER A 13 6.03 9.37 -5.15
CA SER A 13 6.09 8.59 -3.91
C SER A 13 4.73 8.53 -3.21
N ILE A 14 3.98 9.64 -3.19
CA ILE A 14 2.61 9.68 -2.66
C ILE A 14 1.70 8.78 -3.51
N ALA A 15 1.74 8.91 -4.84
CA ALA A 15 0.92 8.09 -5.73
C ALA A 15 1.19 6.59 -5.55
N PHE A 16 2.47 6.20 -5.44
CA PHE A 16 2.86 4.82 -5.15
C PHE A 16 2.27 4.32 -3.82
N ALA A 17 2.33 5.13 -2.76
CA ALA A 17 1.79 4.77 -1.44
C ALA A 17 0.26 4.56 -1.41
N TYR A 18 -0.48 5.06 -2.42
CA TYR A 18 -1.93 4.85 -2.59
C TYR A 18 -2.28 3.83 -3.68
N THR A 19 -1.31 3.05 -4.15
CA THR A 19 -1.59 1.97 -5.12
C THR A 19 -2.12 0.74 -4.39
N TYR A 20 -3.44 0.60 -4.30
CA TYR A 20 -4.11 -0.57 -3.69
C TYR A 20 -5.26 -1.13 -4.53
N SER A 21 -5.52 -0.55 -5.71
CA SER A 21 -6.68 -0.88 -6.55
C SER A 21 -6.74 -2.36 -6.95
N LEU A 22 -5.59 -2.99 -7.24
CA LEU A 22 -5.52 -4.41 -7.59
C LEU A 22 -5.99 -5.33 -6.45
N ILE A 23 -5.76 -4.93 -5.20
CA ILE A 23 -6.13 -5.71 -4.02
C ILE A 23 -7.64 -5.64 -3.77
N LEU A 24 -8.31 -4.55 -4.22
CA LEU A 24 -9.76 -4.42 -4.03
C LEU A 24 -10.54 -5.54 -4.70
N ILE A 25 -10.05 -6.07 -5.82
CA ILE A 25 -10.71 -7.17 -6.55
C ILE A 25 -10.73 -8.43 -5.67
N GLU A 26 -9.57 -8.82 -5.15
CA GLU A 26 -9.45 -9.99 -4.25
C GLU A 26 -10.29 -9.83 -2.97
N ILE A 27 -10.28 -8.65 -2.35
CA ILE A 27 -11.11 -8.41 -1.16
C ILE A 27 -12.59 -8.54 -1.53
N GLN A 28 -13.00 -7.94 -2.64
CA GLN A 28 -14.39 -7.99 -3.08
C GLN A 28 -14.85 -9.43 -3.33
N ASP A 29 -14.03 -10.25 -3.99
CA ASP A 29 -14.33 -11.65 -4.29
C ASP A 29 -14.50 -12.52 -3.03
N THR A 30 -13.97 -12.09 -1.87
CA THR A 30 -14.15 -12.79 -0.59
C THR A 30 -15.37 -12.35 0.21
N LEU A 31 -16.02 -11.24 -0.17
CA LEU A 31 -17.14 -10.70 0.59
C LEU A 31 -18.42 -11.49 0.36
N LYS A 32 -19.12 -11.83 1.44
CA LYS A 32 -20.42 -12.51 1.38
C LYS A 32 -21.55 -11.48 1.25
N SER A 33 -22.52 -11.78 0.39
CA SER A 33 -23.79 -11.07 0.31
C SER A 33 -24.87 -11.80 1.13
N PRO A 34 -25.84 -11.09 1.77
CA PRO A 34 -26.04 -9.63 1.83
C PRO A 34 -25.26 -8.94 2.97
N PRO A 35 -24.97 -7.62 2.89
CA PRO A 35 -25.32 -6.67 1.82
C PRO A 35 -24.40 -6.76 0.59
N ALA A 36 -24.77 -6.10 -0.51
CA ALA A 36 -23.97 -6.07 -1.75
C ALA A 36 -22.51 -5.67 -1.48
N GLU A 37 -21.58 -6.44 -2.04
CA GLU A 37 -20.13 -6.31 -1.84
C GLU A 37 -19.64 -4.87 -2.08
N ALA A 38 -20.10 -4.23 -3.15
CA ALA A 38 -19.75 -2.85 -3.48
C ALA A 38 -20.08 -1.85 -2.34
N LYS A 39 -21.15 -2.08 -1.58
CA LYS A 39 -21.52 -1.23 -0.43
C LYS A 39 -20.53 -1.41 0.72
N THR A 40 -20.13 -2.66 1.00
CA THR A 40 -19.14 -2.99 2.03
C THR A 40 -17.75 -2.49 1.62
N MET A 41 -17.33 -2.75 0.38
CA MET A 41 -16.08 -2.26 -0.20
C MET A 41 -15.99 -0.74 -0.16
N LYS A 42 -17.03 -0.01 -0.57
CA LYS A 42 -17.02 1.46 -0.52
C LYS A 42 -16.79 2.01 0.89
N LYS A 43 -17.40 1.39 1.90
CA LYS A 43 -17.18 1.78 3.29
C LYS A 43 -15.77 1.42 3.75
N ALA A 44 -15.31 0.20 3.46
CA ALA A 44 -13.97 -0.26 3.82
C ALA A 44 -12.89 0.63 3.20
N THR A 45 -13.00 0.94 1.91
CA THR A 45 -12.08 1.83 1.18
C THR A 45 -12.10 3.25 1.72
N LEU A 46 -13.27 3.80 2.05
CA LEU A 46 -13.35 5.14 2.63
C LEU A 46 -12.59 5.21 3.96
N VAL A 47 -12.83 4.24 4.84
CA VAL A 47 -12.19 4.17 6.15
C VAL A 47 -10.68 3.94 6.02
N SER A 48 -10.26 3.01 5.16
CA SER A 48 -8.85 2.70 4.97
C SER A 48 -8.07 3.88 4.38
N VAL A 49 -8.59 4.54 3.34
CA VAL A 49 -7.95 5.71 2.74
C VAL A 49 -7.84 6.86 3.74
N ALA A 50 -8.90 7.14 4.51
CA ALA A 50 -8.87 8.17 5.53
C ALA A 50 -7.83 7.88 6.61
N ALA A 51 -7.80 6.64 7.13
CA ALA A 51 -6.84 6.22 8.14
C ALA A 51 -5.39 6.33 7.63
N THR A 52 -5.11 5.82 6.43
CA THR A 52 -3.78 5.89 5.79
C THR A 52 -3.36 7.34 5.55
N THR A 53 -4.29 8.20 5.12
CA THR A 53 -4.02 9.64 4.93
C THR A 53 -3.59 10.30 6.22
N VAL A 54 -4.34 10.09 7.31
CA VAL A 54 -4.01 10.65 8.62
C VAL A 54 -2.66 10.12 9.08
N PHE A 55 -2.41 8.81 8.96
CA PHE A 55 -1.14 8.20 9.35
C PHE A 55 0.06 8.78 8.61
N TYR A 56 -0.01 8.88 7.27
CA TYR A 56 1.07 9.46 6.47
C TYR A 56 1.29 10.95 6.74
N MET A 57 0.22 11.71 6.96
CA MET A 57 0.32 13.12 7.35
C MET A 57 1.01 13.28 8.71
N LEU A 58 0.65 12.46 9.71
CA LEU A 58 1.29 12.47 11.02
C LEU A 58 2.77 12.10 10.92
N CYS A 59 3.11 11.04 10.17
CA CYS A 59 4.50 10.64 9.93
C CYS A 59 5.31 11.78 9.27
N GLY A 60 4.75 12.44 8.25
CA GLY A 60 5.38 13.58 7.58
C GLY A 60 5.57 14.78 8.51
N CYS A 61 4.54 15.18 9.26
CA CYS A 61 4.60 16.32 10.18
C CYS A 61 5.56 16.08 11.35
N PHE A 62 5.47 14.92 12.01
CA PHE A 62 6.35 14.58 13.13
C PHE A 62 7.79 14.33 12.67
N GLY A 63 7.99 13.64 11.54
CA GLY A 63 9.32 13.44 10.96
C GLY A 63 9.99 14.77 10.59
N TYR A 64 9.22 15.71 10.03
CA TYR A 64 9.71 17.06 9.74
C TYR A 64 10.01 17.86 11.01
N ALA A 65 9.11 17.83 12.01
CA ALA A 65 9.33 18.51 13.29
C ALA A 65 10.56 17.97 14.03
N ALA A 66 10.81 16.66 13.94
CA ALA A 66 11.94 15.99 14.57
C ALA A 66 13.30 16.32 13.90
N PHE A 67 13.32 16.87 12.68
CA PHE A 67 14.56 17.17 11.95
C PHE A 67 15.45 18.23 12.64
N GLY A 68 14.92 18.95 13.63
CA GLY A 68 15.67 19.89 14.48
C GLY A 68 16.02 19.36 15.87
N PHE A 69 15.55 18.17 16.25
CA PHE A 69 15.83 17.54 17.55
C PHE A 69 16.88 16.43 17.36
N GLY A 70 18.07 16.61 17.95
CA GLY A 70 19.17 15.66 17.82
C GLY A 70 18.82 14.28 18.38
N PHE A 71 18.86 13.24 17.54
CA PHE A 71 18.72 11.85 17.96
C PHE A 71 20.04 11.34 18.55
N TYR A 72 20.07 11.04 19.85
CA TYR A 72 21.21 10.40 20.49
C TYR A 72 21.09 8.86 20.39
N ASN A 73 21.98 8.23 19.62
CA ASN A 73 22.17 6.76 19.50
C ASN A 73 20.91 5.91 19.22
N PRO A 74 20.31 5.96 18.01
CA PRO A 74 19.07 5.25 17.71
C PRO A 74 19.30 3.85 17.08
N TYR A 75 20.38 3.13 17.38
CA TYR A 75 20.66 1.83 16.72
C TYR A 75 19.53 0.81 16.92
N TRP A 76 19.00 0.69 18.14
CA TRP A 76 17.87 -0.20 18.45
C TRP A 76 16.59 0.19 17.70
N LEU A 77 16.34 1.50 17.53
CA LEU A 77 15.17 2.01 16.82
C LEU A 77 15.31 1.76 15.31
N LEU A 78 16.52 1.88 14.77
CA LEU A 78 16.84 1.53 13.39
C LEU A 78 16.63 0.03 13.14
N ASP A 79 17.05 -0.83 14.06
CA ASP A 79 16.87 -2.28 13.93
C ASP A 79 15.37 -2.65 13.93
N ILE A 80 14.58 -2.07 14.82
CA ILE A 80 13.12 -2.27 14.84
C ILE A 80 12.49 -1.76 13.53
N ALA A 81 12.91 -0.59 13.04
CA ALA A 81 12.41 -0.05 11.77
C ALA A 81 12.74 -0.97 10.59
N ASN A 82 13.94 -1.53 10.55
CA ASN A 82 14.35 -2.47 9.52
C ASN A 82 13.53 -3.77 9.57
N VAL A 83 13.30 -4.33 10.76
CA VAL A 83 12.43 -5.52 10.92
C VAL A 83 11.01 -5.21 10.47
N ALA A 84 10.47 -4.04 10.83
CA ALA A 84 9.13 -3.61 10.40
C ALA A 84 9.04 -3.48 8.87
N ILE A 85 10.07 -2.93 8.21
CA ILE A 85 10.15 -2.87 6.75
C ILE A 85 10.11 -4.27 6.14
N VAL A 86 10.89 -5.22 6.68
CA VAL A 86 10.90 -6.60 6.18
C VAL A 86 9.52 -7.24 6.31
N VAL A 87 8.90 -7.16 7.49
CA VAL A 87 7.56 -7.73 7.72
C VAL A 87 6.52 -7.11 6.78
N HIS A 88 6.55 -5.78 6.62
CA HIS A 88 5.64 -5.07 5.72
C HIS A 88 5.83 -5.49 4.25
N LEU A 89 7.08 -5.57 3.77
CA LEU A 89 7.38 -5.93 2.38
C LEU A 89 7.02 -7.38 2.07
N VAL A 90 7.26 -8.31 3.00
CA VAL A 90 6.88 -9.72 2.82
C VAL A 90 5.35 -9.86 2.75
N GLY A 91 4.62 -9.22 3.67
CA GLY A 91 3.16 -9.23 3.65
C GLY A 91 2.59 -8.57 2.39
N ALA A 92 3.16 -7.43 1.97
CA ALA A 92 2.79 -6.78 0.72
C ALA A 92 3.01 -7.71 -0.47
N TYR A 93 4.19 -8.34 -0.59
CA TYR A 93 4.48 -9.30 -1.66
C TYR A 93 3.43 -10.41 -1.73
N GLN A 94 3.10 -11.04 -0.59
CA GLN A 94 2.10 -12.11 -0.54
C GLN A 94 0.74 -11.66 -1.08
N VAL A 95 0.25 -10.49 -0.67
CA VAL A 95 -1.07 -9.99 -1.08
C VAL A 95 -1.07 -9.50 -2.54
N PHE A 96 -0.01 -8.80 -2.97
CA PHE A 96 0.07 -8.27 -4.34
C PHE A 96 0.29 -9.37 -5.39
N CYS A 97 0.89 -10.50 -5.02
CA CYS A 97 1.07 -11.63 -5.91
C CYS A 97 -0.25 -12.30 -6.31
N GLN A 98 -1.26 -12.33 -5.43
CA GLN A 98 -2.54 -13.01 -5.70
C GLN A 98 -3.26 -12.49 -6.96
N PRO A 99 -3.60 -11.19 -7.08
CA PRO A 99 -4.30 -10.69 -8.26
C PRO A 99 -3.44 -10.76 -9.52
N LEU A 100 -2.10 -10.66 -9.38
CA LEU A 100 -1.19 -10.79 -10.50
C LEU A 100 -1.21 -12.22 -11.05
N PHE A 101 -1.09 -13.22 -10.19
CA PHE A 101 -1.15 -14.62 -10.61
C PHE A 101 -2.53 -14.97 -11.18
N ALA A 102 -3.62 -14.52 -10.55
CA ALA A 102 -4.96 -14.72 -11.08
C ALA A 102 -5.11 -14.12 -12.49
N PHE A 103 -4.57 -12.92 -12.72
CA PHE A 103 -4.57 -12.30 -14.05
C PHE A 103 -3.76 -13.10 -15.08
N VAL A 104 -2.57 -13.55 -14.71
CA VAL A 104 -1.69 -14.33 -15.59
C VAL A 104 -2.29 -15.69 -15.92
N GLU A 105 -2.82 -16.40 -14.92
CA GLU A 105 -3.46 -17.71 -15.07
C GLU A 105 -4.69 -17.62 -15.97
N LYS A 106 -5.56 -16.62 -15.74
CA LYS A 106 -6.71 -16.37 -16.60
C LYS A 106 -6.29 -16.10 -18.05
N THR A 107 -5.28 -15.25 -18.24
CA THR A 107 -4.78 -14.91 -19.59
C THR A 107 -4.23 -16.16 -20.29
N ALA A 108 -3.49 -17.00 -19.57
CA ALA A 108 -2.95 -18.24 -20.12
C ALA A 108 -4.06 -19.23 -20.50
N ALA A 109 -5.10 -19.38 -19.66
CA ALA A 109 -6.24 -20.23 -19.95
C ALA A 109 -7.05 -19.75 -21.17
N GLU A 110 -7.17 -18.43 -21.38
CA GLU A 110 -7.81 -17.86 -22.57
C GLU A 110 -6.99 -18.09 -23.85
N TRP A 111 -5.66 -18.06 -23.77
CA TRP A 111 -4.77 -18.25 -24.93
C TRP A 111 -4.58 -19.72 -25.30
N TYR A 112 -4.64 -20.61 -24.31
CA TYR A 112 -4.44 -22.04 -24.51
C TYR A 112 -5.59 -22.87 -23.91
N PRO A 113 -6.81 -22.78 -24.46
CA PRO A 113 -8.01 -23.40 -23.89
C PRO A 113 -8.02 -24.94 -23.91
N ASP A 114 -7.14 -25.56 -24.70
CA ASP A 114 -7.06 -27.00 -24.90
C ASP A 114 -5.84 -27.66 -24.21
N SER A 115 -5.15 -26.94 -23.31
CA SER A 115 -4.00 -27.47 -22.54
C SER A 115 -4.41 -28.22 -21.28
#